data_AF-X0TUY6-F1
#
_entry.id   AF-X0TUY6-F1
#
_cell.length_a   1.000
_cell.length_b   1.000
_cell.length_c   1.000
_cell.angle_alpha   90.00
_cell.angle_beta   90.00
_cell.angle_gamma   90.00
#
_symmetry.space_group_name_H-M   'P 1'
#
loop_
_entity.id
_entity.type
_entity.pdbx_description
1 polymer ?
#
loop_
_entity_poly.entity_id
_entity_poly.type
_entity_poly.pdbx_seq_one_letter_code
_entity_poly.pdbx_strand_id
1 'polypeptide(L)'
;VLDTYKAERATIDQHAEYIKKHRLARAEATFCDPAGRNKNDQTGRSDVDEFERAGIPCRYTTAARWHEVANGIQLVRSLLNPNKPQIYVIRNEGNRAFIADIESYANRKVNGIYIDDPIKPQPADHTMDGLRYFCVNRMAGYSAGIVKLGAA
;
A
#
# COMPACT_ATOMS: atom_id res chain seq x y z
N VAL A 1 7.25 -2.22 8.98
CA VAL A 1 6.10 -1.45 9.49
C VAL A 1 6.45 -0.92 10.86
N LEU A 2 6.63 0.39 10.94
CA LEU A 2 7.08 1.09 12.15
C LEU A 2 5.91 1.67 12.95
N ASP A 3 4.84 2.04 12.27
CA ASP A 3 3.60 2.58 12.84
C ASP A 3 2.45 2.37 11.85
N THR A 4 1.22 2.44 12.36
CA THR A 4 0.01 2.34 11.54
C THR A 4 -1.02 3.38 11.99
N TYR A 5 -1.58 4.09 11.02
CA TYR A 5 -2.67 5.03 11.22
C TYR A 5 -3.89 4.60 10.42
N LYS A 6 -5.02 4.47 11.11
CA LYS A 6 -6.35 4.23 10.52
C LYS A 6 -7.28 5.30 11.08
N ALA A 7 -8.04 5.94 10.22
CA ALA A 7 -9.09 6.86 10.63
C ALA A 7 -10.29 6.66 9.72
N GLU A 8 -11.48 6.64 10.32
CA GLU A 8 -12.74 6.60 9.60
C GLU A 8 -13.26 8.03 9.45
N ARG A 9 -13.82 8.35 8.27
CA ARG A 9 -14.47 9.64 7.98
C ARG A 9 -13.55 10.87 8.17
N ALA A 10 -12.24 10.67 8.10
CA ALA A 10 -11.30 11.78 8.12
C ALA A 10 -11.17 12.42 6.74
N THR A 11 -10.97 13.74 6.71
CA THR A 11 -10.71 14.48 5.48
C THR A 11 -9.24 14.35 5.06
N ILE A 12 -8.93 14.64 3.79
CA ILE A 12 -7.54 14.67 3.32
C ILE A 12 -6.68 15.65 4.14
N ASP A 13 -7.23 16.82 4.49
CA ASP A 13 -6.52 17.79 5.35
C ASP A 13 -6.19 17.19 6.73
N GLN A 14 -7.13 16.46 7.34
CA GLN A 14 -6.87 15.79 8.62
C GLN A 14 -5.80 14.70 8.49
N HIS A 15 -5.81 13.92 7.41
CA HIS A 15 -4.75 12.95 7.13
C HIS A 15 -3.39 13.62 6.91
N ALA A 16 -3.34 14.71 6.13
CA ALA A 16 -2.11 15.45 5.85
C ALA A 16 -1.53 16.07 7.13
N GLU A 17 -2.37 16.68 7.96
CA GLU A 17 -1.95 17.23 9.26
C GLU A 17 -1.41 16.15 10.20
N TYR A 18 -2.08 14.99 10.25
CA TYR A 18 -1.58 13.84 11.01
C TYR A 18 -0.20 13.42 10.52
N ILE A 19 -0.03 13.20 9.21
CA ILE A 19 1.23 12.75 8.62
C ILE A 19 2.37 13.73 8.92
N LYS A 20 2.14 15.03 8.77
CA LYS A 20 3.15 16.07 9.03
C LYS A 20 3.59 16.15 10.48
N LYS A 21 2.66 15.96 11.41
CA LYS A 21 2.93 16.01 12.86
C LYS A 21 3.48 14.69 13.38
N HIS A 22 3.40 13.62 12.59
CA HIS A 22 3.85 12.30 13.00
C HIS A 22 5.37 12.26 13.21
N ARG A 23 5.83 11.52 14.23
CA ARG A 23 7.26 11.34 14.51
C ARG A 23 8.07 10.74 13.34
N LEU A 24 7.38 10.10 12.40
CA LEU A 24 7.95 9.50 11.18
C LEU A 24 7.64 10.31 9.91
N ALA A 25 7.29 11.61 10.03
CA ALA A 25 6.90 12.46 8.90
C ALA A 25 7.95 12.56 7.78
N ARG A 26 9.23 12.36 8.11
CA ARG A 26 10.33 12.35 7.14
C ARG A 26 10.41 10.99 6.43
N ALA A 27 9.57 10.82 5.41
CA ALA A 27 9.59 9.68 4.52
C ALA A 27 10.38 9.98 3.23
N GLU A 28 11.10 9.00 2.71
CA GLU A 28 11.79 9.10 1.40
C GLU A 28 10.77 9.18 0.23
N ALA A 29 9.64 8.50 0.39
CA ALA A 29 8.55 8.49 -0.57
C ALA A 29 7.23 8.15 0.13
N THR A 30 6.14 8.72 -0.36
CA THR A 30 4.78 8.34 -0.01
C THR A 30 4.18 7.58 -1.19
N PHE A 31 3.51 6.46 -0.93
CA PHE A 31 2.84 5.68 -1.96
C PHE A 31 1.33 5.67 -1.72
N CYS A 32 0.55 5.73 -2.79
CA CYS A 32 -0.91 5.74 -2.70
C CYS A 32 -1.58 4.78 -3.68
N ASP A 33 -2.88 4.62 -3.51
CA ASP A 33 -3.75 3.97 -4.48
C ASP A 33 -3.74 4.77 -5.81
N PRO A 34 -3.51 4.12 -6.97
CA PRO A 34 -3.62 4.78 -8.27
C PRO A 34 -4.99 5.43 -8.54
N ALA A 35 -6.07 4.92 -7.95
CA ALA A 35 -7.41 5.50 -8.08
C ALA A 35 -7.53 6.89 -7.43
N GLY A 36 -6.67 7.20 -6.46
CA GLY A 36 -6.62 8.52 -5.80
C GLY A 36 -6.23 9.68 -6.72
N ARG A 37 -5.83 9.38 -7.97
CA ARG A 37 -5.58 10.38 -9.03
C ARG A 37 -6.86 10.84 -9.74
N ASN A 38 -7.97 10.13 -9.54
CA ASN A 38 -9.22 10.48 -10.20
C ASN A 38 -9.76 11.78 -9.58
N LYS A 39 -10.17 12.70 -10.45
CA LYS A 39 -10.66 14.01 -10.02
C LYS A 39 -12.07 13.89 -9.46
N ASN A 40 -12.34 14.64 -8.41
CA ASN A 40 -13.69 14.83 -7.92
C ASN A 40 -14.44 15.81 -8.84
N ASP A 41 -15.65 15.44 -9.28
CA ASP A 41 -16.47 16.21 -10.21
C ASP A 41 -16.84 17.62 -9.69
N GLN A 42 -16.90 17.80 -8.37
CA GLN A 42 -17.27 19.08 -7.75
C GLN A 42 -16.07 20.03 -7.60
N THR A 43 -14.91 19.52 -7.20
CA THR A 43 -13.73 20.35 -6.87
C THR A 43 -12.68 20.38 -7.99
N GLY A 44 -12.79 19.48 -8.97
CA GLY A 44 -11.83 19.31 -10.06
C GLY A 44 -10.46 18.78 -9.63
N ARG A 45 -10.29 18.43 -8.35
CA ARG A 45 -9.04 17.98 -7.73
C ARG A 45 -9.14 16.52 -7.31
N SER A 46 -8.02 15.83 -7.37
CA SER A 46 -7.87 14.46 -6.87
C SER A 46 -7.25 14.46 -5.46
N ASP A 47 -7.39 13.36 -4.73
CA ASP A 47 -6.76 13.22 -3.39
C ASP A 47 -5.24 13.35 -3.48
N VAL A 48 -4.64 12.86 -4.58
CA VAL A 48 -3.22 13.05 -4.88
C VAL A 48 -2.87 14.53 -5.01
N ASP A 49 -3.68 15.33 -5.71
CA ASP A 49 -3.43 16.77 -5.86
C ASP A 49 -3.50 17.49 -4.51
N GLU A 50 -4.44 17.09 -3.64
CA GLU A 50 -4.57 17.67 -2.30
C GLU A 50 -3.38 17.33 -1.40
N PHE A 51 -2.90 16.07 -1.41
CA PHE A 51 -1.69 15.70 -0.67
C PHE A 51 -0.44 16.40 -1.21
N GLU A 52 -0.29 16.53 -2.53
CA GLU A 52 0.81 17.26 -3.16
C GLU A 52 0.81 18.73 -2.72
N ARG A 53 -0.36 19.39 -2.71
CA ARG A 53 -0.51 20.77 -2.21
C ARG A 53 -0.21 20.91 -0.73
N ALA A 54 -0.46 19.86 0.05
CA ALA A 54 -0.05 19.79 1.43
C ALA A 54 1.46 19.54 1.58
N GLY A 55 2.23 19.32 0.50
CA GLY A 55 3.67 19.03 0.56
C GLY A 55 3.99 17.57 0.86
N ILE A 56 3.06 16.65 0.55
CA ILE A 56 3.24 15.20 0.68
C ILE A 56 3.12 14.59 -0.72
N PRO A 57 4.22 14.50 -1.49
CA PRO A 57 4.15 13.99 -2.84
C PRO A 57 3.88 12.49 -2.87
N CYS A 58 2.84 12.10 -3.58
CA CYS A 58 2.36 10.73 -3.67
C CYS A 58 2.85 10.05 -4.95
N ARG A 59 3.40 8.84 -4.82
CA ARG A 59 3.84 8.00 -5.94
C ARG A 59 2.92 6.80 -6.10
N TYR A 60 2.60 6.47 -7.34
CA TYR A 60 1.81 5.30 -7.69
C TYR A 60 2.21 4.81 -9.09
N THR A 61 1.90 3.56 -9.40
CA THR A 61 2.14 2.97 -10.72
C THR A 61 0.83 2.59 -11.36
N THR A 62 0.70 2.84 -12.67
CA THR A 62 -0.47 2.48 -13.47
C THR A 62 -0.20 1.27 -14.39
N ALA A 63 0.97 0.64 -14.28
CA ALA A 63 1.32 -0.48 -15.13
C ALA A 63 0.43 -1.69 -14.82
N ALA A 64 -0.15 -2.31 -15.85
CA ALA A 64 -1.14 -3.39 -15.70
C ALA A 64 -0.65 -4.54 -14.80
N ARG A 65 0.61 -4.98 -14.96
CA ARG A 65 1.22 -6.06 -14.15
C ARG A 65 1.21 -5.79 -12.64
N TRP A 66 1.24 -4.51 -12.26
CA TRP A 66 1.30 -4.03 -10.89
C TRP A 66 -0.09 -3.67 -10.33
N HIS A 67 -1.08 -3.48 -11.19
CA HIS A 67 -2.47 -3.23 -10.83
C HIS A 67 -3.24 -4.50 -10.46
N GLU A 68 -2.83 -5.66 -10.99
CA GLU A 68 -3.47 -6.93 -10.70
C GLU A 68 -3.31 -7.29 -9.21
N VAL A 69 -4.44 -7.41 -8.52
CA VAL A 69 -4.48 -7.66 -7.06
C VAL A 69 -3.75 -8.97 -6.71
N ALA A 70 -3.95 -10.02 -7.50
CA ALA A 70 -3.29 -11.32 -7.32
C ALA A 70 -1.76 -11.20 -7.30
N ASN A 71 -1.18 -10.49 -8.27
CA ASN A 71 0.27 -10.27 -8.34
C ASN A 71 0.78 -9.48 -7.12
N GLY A 72 0.02 -8.47 -6.69
CA GLY A 72 0.34 -7.71 -5.48
C GLY A 72 0.32 -8.56 -4.21
N ILE A 73 -0.68 -9.43 -4.07
CA ILE A 73 -0.79 -10.37 -2.93
C ILE A 73 0.38 -11.35 -2.93
N GLN A 74 0.70 -11.95 -4.08
CA GLN A 74 1.84 -12.87 -4.20
C GLN A 74 3.16 -12.18 -3.84
N LEU A 75 3.37 -10.94 -4.30
CA LEU A 75 4.54 -10.15 -3.93
C LEU A 75 4.61 -9.95 -2.41
N VAL A 76 3.53 -9.47 -1.77
CA VAL A 76 3.50 -9.27 -0.31
C VAL A 76 3.82 -10.57 0.43
N ARG A 77 3.24 -11.71 0.02
CA ARG A 77 3.53 -13.03 0.62
C ARG A 77 5.00 -13.41 0.47
N SER A 78 5.60 -13.17 -0.69
CA SER A 78 7.02 -13.44 -0.92
C SER A 78 7.94 -12.60 -0.01
N LEU A 79 7.56 -11.35 0.25
CA LEU A 79 8.32 -10.43 1.09
C LEU A 79 8.13 -10.69 2.59
N LEU A 80 7.00 -11.29 2.98
CA LEU A 80 6.72 -11.74 4.34
C LEU A 80 7.18 -13.19 4.62
N ASN A 81 7.73 -13.89 3.63
CA ASN A 81 8.12 -15.28 3.77
C ASN A 81 9.09 -15.47 4.95
N PRO A 82 8.76 -16.31 5.96
CA PRO A 82 9.57 -16.45 7.17
C PRO A 82 10.96 -17.05 6.91
N ASN A 83 11.15 -17.76 5.79
CA ASN A 83 12.45 -18.32 5.41
C ASN A 83 13.37 -17.26 4.78
N LYS A 84 12.82 -16.14 4.29
CA LYS A 84 13.58 -15.02 3.70
C LYS A 84 12.82 -13.70 3.87
N PRO A 85 12.65 -13.21 5.12
CA PRO A 85 11.82 -12.05 5.38
C PRO A 85 12.48 -10.77 4.87
N GLN A 86 11.72 -9.97 4.11
CA GLN A 86 12.11 -8.64 3.64
C GLN A 86 11.26 -7.53 4.27
N ILE A 87 10.10 -7.89 4.84
CA ILE A 87 9.23 -6.98 5.60
C ILE A 87 9.18 -7.44 7.04
N TYR A 88 9.44 -6.50 7.95
CA TYR A 88 9.39 -6.70 9.39
C TYR A 88 8.33 -5.78 10.00
N VAL A 89 7.65 -6.25 11.04
CA VAL A 89 6.60 -5.49 11.75
C VAL A 89 7.01 -5.32 13.20
N ILE A 90 7.00 -4.08 13.70
CA ILE A 90 7.24 -3.82 15.11
C ILE A 90 5.95 -4.09 15.88
N ARG A 91 5.99 -5.02 16.83
CA ARG A 91 4.88 -5.27 17.75
C ARG A 91 4.84 -4.18 18.82
N ASN A 92 3.93 -3.23 18.67
CA ASN A 92 3.64 -2.17 19.62
C ASN A 92 2.14 -1.80 19.55
N GLU A 93 1.71 -0.87 20.40
CA GLU A 93 0.30 -0.43 20.44
C GLU A 93 -0.16 0.19 19.12
N GLY A 94 0.65 1.06 18.50
CA GLY A 94 0.34 1.71 17.21
C GLY A 94 0.12 0.72 16.06
N ASN A 95 0.73 -0.47 16.12
CA ASN A 95 0.56 -1.52 15.11
C ASN A 95 -0.45 -2.61 15.50
N ARG A 96 -1.21 -2.47 16.59
CA ARG A 96 -2.18 -3.51 17.00
C ARG A 96 -3.22 -3.79 15.92
N ALA A 97 -3.79 -2.74 15.33
CA ALA A 97 -4.77 -2.88 14.25
C ALA A 97 -4.16 -3.53 13.01
N PHE A 98 -2.93 -3.14 12.64
CA PHE A 98 -2.20 -3.74 11.52
C PHE A 98 -1.96 -5.24 11.70
N ILE A 99 -1.55 -5.65 12.91
CA ILE A 99 -1.32 -7.05 13.22
C ILE A 99 -2.63 -7.84 13.13
N ALA A 100 -3.72 -7.31 13.69
CA ALA A 100 -5.03 -7.93 13.58
C ALA A 100 -5.51 -8.05 12.12
N ASP A 101 -5.24 -7.03 11.29
CA ASP A 101 -5.57 -7.06 9.86
C ASP A 101 -4.74 -8.12 9.11
N ILE A 102 -3.42 -8.23 9.38
CA ILE A 102 -2.59 -9.30 8.80
C ILE A 102 -3.09 -10.68 9.20
N GLU A 103 -3.44 -10.89 10.47
CA GLU A 103 -3.84 -12.19 11.01
C GLU A 103 -5.23 -12.62 10.53
N SER A 104 -6.09 -11.67 10.13
CA SER A 104 -7.46 -11.92 9.70
C SER A 104 -7.70 -11.83 8.19
N TYR A 105 -6.75 -11.29 7.41
CA TYR A 105 -6.90 -11.15 5.96
C TYR A 105 -7.07 -12.51 5.29
N ALA A 106 -8.17 -12.68 4.57
CA ALA A 106 -8.53 -13.95 3.98
C ALA A 106 -8.73 -13.87 2.46
N ASN A 107 -8.17 -14.86 1.78
CA ASN A 107 -8.44 -15.10 0.37
C ASN A 107 -9.68 -16.00 0.18
N ARG A 108 -10.34 -15.86 -0.97
CA ARG A 108 -11.45 -16.75 -1.38
C ARG A 108 -10.96 -18.18 -1.53
N LYS A 109 -11.89 -19.11 -1.34
CA LYS A 109 -11.70 -20.53 -1.64
C LYS A 109 -12.53 -20.94 -2.85
N VAL A 110 -11.93 -21.69 -3.76
CA VAL A 110 -12.60 -22.39 -4.85
C VAL A 110 -12.27 -23.87 -4.72
N ASN A 111 -13.29 -24.72 -4.61
CA ASN A 111 -13.14 -26.16 -4.37
C ASN A 111 -12.25 -26.49 -3.16
N GLY A 112 -12.36 -25.70 -2.08
CA GLY A 112 -11.57 -25.88 -0.86
C GLY A 112 -10.15 -25.30 -0.91
N ILE A 113 -9.69 -24.82 -2.06
CA ILE A 113 -8.34 -24.28 -2.27
C ILE A 113 -8.37 -22.75 -2.25
N TYR A 114 -7.47 -22.14 -1.49
CA TYR A 114 -7.30 -20.69 -1.52
C TYR A 114 -6.73 -20.23 -2.87
N ILE A 115 -7.38 -19.23 -3.48
CA ILE A 115 -6.88 -18.56 -4.69
C ILE A 115 -6.31 -17.17 -4.33
N ASP A 116 -5.51 -16.54 -5.18
CA ASP A 116 -4.96 -15.20 -4.93
C ASP A 116 -5.98 -14.09 -5.25
N ASP A 117 -7.16 -14.21 -4.66
CA ASP A 117 -8.24 -13.25 -4.75
C ASP A 117 -8.87 -13.06 -3.37
N PRO A 118 -8.88 -11.85 -2.80
CA PRO A 118 -9.36 -11.61 -1.44
C PRO A 118 -10.88 -11.75 -1.32
N ILE A 119 -11.35 -12.13 -0.13
CA ILE A 119 -12.77 -11.97 0.22
C ILE A 119 -13.05 -10.47 0.34
N LYS A 120 -14.07 -9.96 -0.35
CA LYS A 120 -14.49 -8.55 -0.25
C LYS A 120 -15.99 -8.41 0.03
N PRO A 121 -16.40 -7.46 0.88
CA PRO A 121 -15.54 -6.60 1.73
C PRO A 121 -15.01 -7.35 2.96
N GLN A 122 -13.85 -6.96 3.47
CA GLN A 122 -13.36 -7.40 4.79
C GLN A 122 -12.70 -6.23 5.57
N PRO A 123 -12.77 -6.23 6.92
CA PRO A 123 -12.22 -5.14 7.74
C PRO A 123 -10.72 -4.85 7.52
N ALA A 124 -9.96 -5.89 7.13
CA ALA A 124 -8.52 -5.82 6.90
C ALA A 124 -8.12 -5.15 5.57
N ASP A 125 -9.08 -4.90 4.65
CA ASP A 125 -8.78 -4.49 3.27
C ASP A 125 -7.96 -3.21 3.20
N HIS A 126 -8.31 -2.16 3.95
CA HIS A 126 -7.66 -0.85 3.84
C HIS A 126 -6.17 -0.90 4.14
N THR A 127 -5.79 -1.59 5.22
CA THR A 127 -4.39 -1.66 5.64
C THR A 127 -3.60 -2.64 4.77
N MET A 128 -4.23 -3.73 4.32
CA MET A 128 -3.58 -4.69 3.41
C MET A 128 -3.40 -4.12 2.00
N ASP A 129 -4.34 -3.30 1.51
CA ASP A 129 -4.18 -2.55 0.27
C ASP A 129 -3.06 -1.51 0.40
N GLY A 130 -2.97 -0.78 1.52
CA GLY A 130 -1.85 0.11 1.80
C GLY A 130 -0.48 -0.60 1.75
N LEU A 131 -0.38 -1.78 2.39
CA LEU A 131 0.84 -2.61 2.34
C LEU A 131 1.16 -3.07 0.91
N ARG A 132 0.14 -3.49 0.16
CA ARG A 132 0.27 -3.91 -1.24
C ARG A 132 0.79 -2.76 -2.10
N TYR A 133 0.23 -1.56 -1.99
CA TYR A 133 0.68 -0.39 -2.73
C TYR A 133 2.11 0.00 -2.40
N PHE A 134 2.51 -0.08 -1.13
CA PHE A 134 3.91 0.11 -0.75
C PHE A 134 4.83 -0.89 -1.47
N CYS A 135 4.53 -2.19 -1.39
CA CYS A 135 5.38 -3.23 -1.97
C CYS A 135 5.49 -3.10 -3.49
N VAL A 136 4.35 -2.93 -4.16
CA VAL A 136 4.28 -2.82 -5.62
C VAL A 136 5.07 -1.63 -6.12
N ASN A 137 4.87 -0.45 -5.53
CA ASN A 137 5.58 0.76 -5.98
C ASN A 137 7.07 0.73 -5.66
N ARG A 138 7.44 0.19 -4.48
CA ARG A 138 8.85 0.05 -4.09
C ARG A 138 9.60 -0.86 -5.07
N MET A 139 8.97 -1.93 -5.54
CA MET A 139 9.54 -2.88 -6.50
C MET A 139 9.49 -2.39 -7.95
N ALA A 140 8.44 -1.65 -8.34
CA ALA A 140 8.36 -1.02 -9.65
C ALA A 140 9.54 -0.06 -9.90
N GLY A 141 9.97 0.66 -8.85
CA GLY A 141 11.18 1.50 -8.90
C GLY A 141 12.47 0.71 -9.09
N TYR A 142 12.56 -0.51 -8.56
CA TYR A 142 13.72 -1.40 -8.78
C TYR A 142 13.76 -1.97 -10.20
N SER A 143 12.61 -2.28 -10.80
CA SER A 143 12.54 -2.78 -12.18
C SER A 143 12.90 -1.74 -13.25
N ALA A 144 12.92 -0.45 -12.90
CA ALA A 144 13.40 0.62 -13.79
C ALA A 144 14.93 0.69 -13.88
N GLY A 145 15.65 -0.05 -13.03
CA GLY A 145 17.07 -0.36 -13.23
C GLY A 145 17.21 -1.37 -14.37
N ILE A 146 17.26 -0.88 -15.61
CA ILE A 146 17.54 -1.67 -16.81
C ILE A 146 18.80 -2.51 -16.58
N VAL A 147 18.64 -3.83 -16.51
CA VAL A 147 19.75 -4.74 -16.77
C VAL A 147 20.01 -4.64 -18.28
N LYS A 148 21.04 -3.89 -18.67
CA LYS A 148 21.63 -4.04 -20.00
C LYS A 148 22.19 -5.45 -20.05
N LEU A 149 21.45 -6.38 -20.64
CA LEU A 149 22.04 -7.62 -21.12
C LEU A 149 23.02 -7.20 -22.21
N GLY A 150 24.31 -7.21 -21.88
CA GLY A 150 25.36 -7.00 -22.86
C GLY A 150 25.15 -7.99 -24.00
N ALA A 151 25.06 -7.50 -25.22
CA ALA A 151 25.15 -8.34 -26.40
C ALA A 151 26.50 -9.05 -26.34
N ALA A 152 26.48 -10.39 -26.42
CA ALA A 152 27.66 -11.20 -26.66
C ALA A 152 28.16 -11.00 -28.08
#